data_AF-A0A920ABC3-F1
#
_entry.id   AF-A0A920ABC3-F1
#
_cell.length_a   1.000
_cell.length_b   1.000
_cell.length_c   1.000
_cell.angle_alpha   90.00
_cell.angle_beta   90.00
_cell.angle_gamma   90.00
#
_symmetry.space_group_name_H-M   'P 1'
#
loop_
_entity.id
_entity.type
_entity.pdbx_description
1 polymer ?
#
loop_
_entity_poly.entity_id
_entity_poly.type
_entity_poly.pdbx_seq_one_letter_code
_entity_poly.pdbx_strand_id
1 'polypeptide(L)'
;MEYLFMVDLFHMLEFFLVFMDYGRNAVRMSSLMGIRTIFVFSHDSIALGEDGPTHQPIEHLSTLRATPNMSTWRPANLTETAAAC
;
A
#
# COMPACT_ATOMS: atom_id res chain seq x y z
N MET A 1 -2.35 4.62 -30.51
CA MET A 1 -0.97 4.13 -30.29
C MET A 1 -0.43 4.50 -28.89
N GLU A 2 -1.20 5.16 -28.00
CA GLU A 2 -0.71 5.57 -26.66
C GLU A 2 -1.33 4.80 -25.47
N TYR A 3 -2.35 3.96 -25.69
CA TYR A 3 -3.02 3.21 -24.60
C TYR A 3 -2.38 1.87 -24.24
N LEU A 4 -1.40 1.39 -25.02
CA LEU A 4 -0.80 0.06 -24.84
C LEU A 4 0.35 0.05 -23.82
N PHE A 5 0.90 1.20 -23.43
CA PHE A 5 2.04 1.29 -22.51
C PHE A 5 1.66 1.18 -21.02
N MET A 6 0.38 1.25 -20.66
CA MET A 6 -0.02 1.22 -19.24
C MET A 6 -0.17 -0.20 -18.68
N VAL A 7 -0.13 -1.23 -19.53
CA VAL A 7 -0.56 -2.60 -19.16
C VAL A 7 0.60 -3.53 -18.79
N ASP A 8 1.84 -3.22 -19.16
CA ASP A 8 2.96 -4.18 -19.12
C ASP A 8 4.11 -3.85 -18.16
N LEU A 9 4.06 -2.73 -17.44
CA LEU A 9 5.04 -2.42 -16.39
C LEU A 9 4.46 -2.75 -15.00
N PHE A 10 5.19 -3.53 -14.20
CA PHE A 10 4.93 -3.60 -12.77
C PHE A 10 5.17 -2.21 -12.16
N HIS A 11 4.12 -1.56 -11.68
CA HIS A 11 4.22 -0.27 -11.01
C HIS A 11 4.38 -0.50 -9.52
N MET A 12 5.53 -0.10 -8.95
CA MET A 12 5.80 -0.15 -7.52
C MET A 12 5.91 1.28 -6.97
N LEU A 13 5.18 1.56 -5.89
CA LEU A 13 5.18 2.86 -5.21
C LEU A 13 5.45 2.65 -3.71
N GLU A 14 6.26 3.51 -3.10
CA GLU A 14 6.69 3.38 -1.71
C GLU A 14 6.42 4.65 -0.90
N PHE A 15 5.77 4.52 0.27
CA PHE A 15 5.49 5.60 1.21
C PHE A 15 5.39 5.08 2.66
N PHE A 16 5.32 5.99 3.65
CA PHE A 16 4.90 5.59 5.01
C PHE A 16 3.39 5.27 4.99
N LEU A 17 2.95 4.31 5.80
CA LEU A 17 1.56 3.86 5.80
C LEU A 17 0.58 5.00 6.15
N VAL A 18 0.96 5.91 7.03
CA VAL A 18 0.14 7.09 7.39
C VAL A 18 -0.15 8.01 6.19
N PHE A 19 0.77 8.08 5.22
CA PHE A 19 0.60 8.91 4.04
C PHE A 19 -0.24 8.25 2.94
N MET A 20 -0.70 7.00 3.15
CA MET A 20 -1.69 6.36 2.29
C MET A 20 -2.92 7.24 2.10
N ASP A 21 -3.29 8.03 3.10
CA ASP A 21 -4.45 8.92 3.06
C ASP A 21 -4.37 9.99 1.96
N TYR A 22 -3.17 10.45 1.63
CA TYR A 22 -2.95 11.35 0.49
C TYR A 22 -3.18 10.65 -0.86
N GLY A 23 -2.88 9.35 -0.93
CA GLY A 23 -3.03 8.52 -2.13
C GLY A 23 -4.28 7.64 -2.16
N ARG A 24 -5.19 7.75 -1.17
CA ARG A 24 -6.26 6.77 -0.92
C ARG A 24 -7.15 6.52 -2.13
N ASN A 25 -7.46 7.57 -2.90
CA ASN A 25 -8.27 7.43 -4.12
C ASN A 25 -7.50 6.68 -5.22
N ALA A 26 -6.21 6.95 -5.42
CA ALA A 26 -5.40 6.24 -6.41
C ALA A 26 -5.27 4.76 -6.06
N VAL A 27 -5.06 4.45 -4.78
CA VAL A 27 -5.04 3.09 -4.24
C VAL A 27 -6.36 2.37 -4.54
N ARG A 28 -7.51 2.99 -4.23
CA ARG A 28 -8.83 2.43 -4.52
C ARG A 28 -9.09 2.26 -6.03
N MET A 29 -8.70 3.23 -6.84
CA MET A 29 -8.92 3.17 -8.28
C MET A 29 -8.12 2.02 -8.92
N SER A 30 -6.89 1.80 -8.47
CA SER A 30 -6.09 0.67 -8.93
C SER A 30 -6.73 -0.69 -8.61
N SER A 31 -7.33 -0.83 -7.42
CA SER A 31 -8.01 -2.08 -7.02
C SER A 31 -9.33 -2.30 -7.78
N LEU A 32 -10.06 -1.22 -8.09
CA LEU A 32 -11.30 -1.30 -8.88
C LEU A 32 -11.05 -1.58 -10.37
N MET A 33 -9.98 -1.01 -10.93
CA MET A 33 -9.59 -1.21 -12.33
C MET A 33 -8.88 -2.55 -12.57
N GLY A 34 -8.50 -3.27 -11.52
CA GLY A 34 -7.76 -4.53 -11.62
C GLY A 34 -6.34 -4.35 -12.18
N ILE A 35 -5.75 -3.17 -11.96
CA ILE A 35 -4.39 -2.87 -12.43
C ILE A 35 -3.39 -3.51 -11.45
N ARG A 36 -2.37 -4.18 -12.00
CA ARG A 36 -1.30 -4.78 -11.21
C ARG A 36 -0.34 -3.71 -10.70
N THR A 37 -0.68 -3.12 -9.55
CA THR A 37 0.14 -2.13 -8.83
C THR A 37 0.53 -2.68 -7.46
N ILE A 38 1.79 -2.51 -7.08
CA ILE A 38 2.31 -2.88 -5.76
C ILE A 38 2.54 -1.60 -4.95
N PHE A 39 1.85 -1.45 -3.83
CA PHE A 39 2.07 -0.37 -2.88
C PHE A 39 2.87 -0.91 -1.69
N VAL A 40 4.06 -0.36 -1.48
CA VAL A 40 4.94 -0.68 -0.36
C VAL A 40 4.72 0.38 0.72
N PHE A 41 4.18 -0.04 1.87
CA PHE A 41 3.95 0.84 3.00
C PHE A 41 4.87 0.46 4.17
N SER A 42 5.73 1.38 4.58
CA SER A 42 6.62 1.24 5.74
C SER A 42 6.07 2.00 6.97
N HIS A 43 6.77 1.89 8.11
CA HIS A 43 6.45 2.61 9.36
C HIS A 43 4.97 2.44 9.75
N ASP A 44 4.56 1.19 9.93
CA ASP A 44 3.16 0.76 9.94
C ASP A 44 2.48 0.80 11.32
N SER A 45 3.12 1.41 12.32
CA SER A 45 2.62 1.37 13.70
C SER A 45 3.24 2.44 14.61
N ILE A 46 2.83 2.43 15.88
CA ILE A 46 3.41 3.24 16.97
C ILE A 46 4.92 3.01 17.17
N ALA A 47 5.45 1.88 16.67
CA ALA A 47 6.87 1.54 16.80
C ALA A 47 7.79 2.50 16.03
N LEU A 48 7.24 3.38 15.19
CA LEU A 48 7.95 4.49 14.56
C LEU A 48 8.63 5.41 15.60
N GLY A 49 8.05 5.59 16.80
CA GLY A 49 8.67 6.36 17.86
C GLY A 49 8.44 7.87 17.76
N GLU A 50 9.51 8.66 17.75
CA GLU A 50 9.53 10.08 18.07
C GLU A 50 8.78 10.98 17.08
N ASP A 51 8.58 10.54 15.84
CA ASP A 51 7.79 11.25 14.83
C ASP A 51 6.31 11.46 15.25
N GLY A 52 5.86 10.70 16.25
CA GLY A 52 4.65 10.98 17.00
C GLY A 52 3.35 10.66 16.26
N PRO A 53 2.19 11.06 16.82
CA PRO A 53 0.87 10.57 16.40
C PRO A 53 0.46 10.99 14.99
N THR A 54 1.08 12.02 14.41
CA THR A 54 0.81 12.42 13.02
C THR A 54 1.46 11.48 12.00
N HIS A 55 2.43 10.67 12.43
CA HIS A 55 3.14 9.73 11.57
C HIS A 55 2.87 8.26 11.93
N GLN A 56 2.23 8.00 13.07
CA GLN A 56 1.93 6.66 13.55
C GLN A 56 0.53 6.22 13.08
N PRO A 57 0.43 5.30 12.11
CA PRO A 57 -0.86 4.84 11.60
C PRO A 57 -1.60 3.96 12.62
N ILE A 58 -2.92 4.16 12.75
CA ILE A 58 -3.77 3.39 13.68
C ILE A 58 -4.84 2.60 12.91
N GLU A 59 -5.62 3.28 12.08
CA GLU A 59 -6.76 2.77 11.33
C GLU A 59 -6.43 2.35 9.89
N HIS A 60 -5.29 2.78 9.37
CA HIS A 60 -4.97 2.73 7.94
C HIS A 60 -4.95 1.29 7.38
N LEU A 61 -4.42 0.34 8.17
CA LEU A 61 -4.43 -1.08 7.83
C LEU A 61 -5.86 -1.64 7.69
N SER A 62 -6.78 -1.18 8.55
CA SER A 62 -8.19 -1.60 8.49
C SER A 62 -8.88 -1.04 7.25
N THR A 63 -8.57 0.20 6.86
CA THR A 63 -9.06 0.83 5.63
C THR A 63 -8.58 0.09 4.38
N LEU A 64 -7.31 -0.31 4.34
CA LEU A 64 -6.77 -1.09 3.23
C LEU A 64 -7.48 -2.45 3.11
N ARG A 65 -7.69 -3.15 4.23
CA ARG A 65 -8.42 -4.44 4.27
C ARG A 65 -9.89 -4.32 3.89
N ALA A 66 -10.52 -3.18 4.19
CA ALA A 66 -11.90 -2.90 3.81
C ALA A 66 -12.04 -2.49 2.33
N THR A 67 -10.94 -2.22 1.62
CA THR A 67 -10.98 -1.82 0.21
C THR A 67 -11.24 -3.06 -0.67
N PRO A 68 -12.30 -3.04 -1.51
CA PRO A 68 -12.61 -4.18 -2.37
C PRO A 68 -11.49 -4.50 -3.35
N ASN A 69 -11.30 -5.79 -3.63
CA ASN A 69 -10.29 -6.33 -4.56
C ASN A 69 -8.83 -5.94 -4.21
N MET A 70 -8.58 -5.53 -2.96
CA MET A 70 -7.24 -5.18 -2.48
C MET A 70 -6.65 -6.37 -1.70
N SER A 71 -5.48 -6.85 -2.14
CA SER A 71 -4.69 -7.80 -1.36
C SER A 71 -3.78 -7.02 -0.41
N THR A 72 -3.84 -7.33 0.89
CA THR A 72 -3.09 -6.61 1.94
C THR A 72 -2.25 -7.56 2.76
N TRP A 73 -0.93 -7.33 2.74
CA TRP A 73 0.06 -8.13 3.44
C TRP A 73 0.76 -7.28 4.51
N ARG A 74 0.92 -7.85 5.71
CA ARG A 74 1.66 -7.26 6.82
C ARG A 74 2.61 -8.31 7.38
N PRO A 75 3.73 -8.58 6.69
CA PRO A 75 4.63 -9.68 7.02
C PRO A 75 5.33 -9.47 8.36
N ALA A 76 5.56 -10.55 9.11
CA ALA A 76 6.24 -10.53 10.41
C ALA A 76 7.75 -10.81 10.31
N ASN A 77 8.22 -11.39 9.20
CA ASN A 77 9.62 -11.78 9.00
C ASN A 77 10.00 -11.76 7.51
N LEU A 78 11.29 -11.95 7.22
CA LEU A 78 11.83 -11.92 5.85
C LEU A 78 11.21 -12.99 4.92
N THR A 79 10.87 -14.16 5.46
CA THR A 79 10.27 -15.24 4.66
C THR A 79 8.86 -14.86 4.22
N GLU A 80 8.06 -14.28 5.10
CA GLU A 80 6.74 -13.76 4.78
C GLU A 80 6.82 -12.57 3.81
N THR A 81 7.81 -11.69 3.97
CA THR A 81 8.05 -10.59 3.03
C THR A 81 8.37 -11.11 1.64
N ALA A 82 9.26 -12.10 1.53
CA ALA A 82 9.64 -12.70 0.25
C ALA A 82 8.47 -13.42 -0.45
N ALA A 83 7.53 -13.97 0.32
CA ALA A 83 6.33 -14.61 -0.24
C ALA A 83 5.26 -13.61 -0.71
N ALA A 84 5.30 -12.37 -0.22
CA ALA A 84 4.35 -11.32 -0.58
C ALA A 84 4.76 -10.50 -1.83
N CYS A 85 6.04 -10.55 -2.22
CA CYS A 85 6.60 -9.83 -3.37
C CYS A 85 6.45 -10.59 -4.70
#